data_AF-A0A0F8XE40-F1
#
_entry.id   AF-A0A0F8XE40-F1
#
_cell.length_a   1.000
_cell.length_b   1.000
_cell.length_c   1.000
_cell.angle_alpha   90.00
_cell.angle_beta   90.00
_cell.angle_gamma   90.00
#
_symmetry.space_group_name_H-M   'P 1'
#
loop_
_entity.id
_entity.type
_entity.pdbx_description
1 polymer ?
#
loop_
_entity_poly.entity_id
_entity_poly.type
_entity_poly.pdbx_seq_one_letter_code
_entity_poly.pdbx_strand_id
1 'polypeptide(L)' 'LADLVAFGKLFISNPDLPKRFELNASIAQWDESTFYTPGKKGYTDYPLLT' A
#
# COMPACT_ATOMS: atom_id res chain seq x y z
N LEU A 1 -24.84 2.52 -3.78
CA LEU A 1 -24.18 1.30 -3.24
C LEU A 1 -23.25 0.79 -4.33
N ALA A 2 -22.05 0.35 -3.96
CA ALA A 2 -21.09 -0.25 -4.89
C ALA A 2 -20.70 -1.62 -4.35
N ASP A 3 -20.50 -2.59 -5.23
CA ASP A 3 -20.18 -3.96 -4.84
C ASP A 3 -18.68 -4.12 -4.53
N LEU A 4 -17.83 -3.31 -5.16
CA LEU A 4 -16.36 -3.37 -5.04
C LEU A 4 -15.75 -1.97 -5.11
N VAL A 5 -14.56 -1.83 -4.53
CA VAL A 5 -13.71 -0.62 -4.60
C VAL A 5 -12.28 -1.05 -4.89
N ALA A 6 -11.65 -0.40 -5.87
CA ALA A 6 -10.24 -0.61 -6.21
C ALA A 6 -9.37 0.50 -5.62
N PHE A 7 -8.21 0.12 -5.09
CA PHE A 7 -7.24 1.07 -4.52
C PHE A 7 -5.89 0.92 -5.23
N GLY A 8 -5.38 2.02 -5.79
CA GLY A 8 -4.07 2.04 -6.47
C GLY A 8 -2.93 2.36 -5.50
N LYS A 9 -2.71 3.66 -5.25
CA LYS A 9 -1.58 4.15 -4.42
C LYS A 9 -1.50 3.51 -3.03
N LEU A 10 -2.65 3.25 -2.40
CA LEU A 10 -2.69 2.60 -1.09
C LEU A 10 -2.13 1.17 -1.13
N PHE A 11 -2.41 0.41 -2.19
CA PHE A 11 -1.89 -0.95 -2.34
C PHE A 11 -0.40 -0.97 -2.74
N ILE A 12 0.11 0.10 -3.37
CA ILE A 12 1.55 0.25 -3.63
C ILE A 12 2.31 0.28 -2.30
N SER A 13 1.89 1.11 -1.35
CA SER A 13 2.61 1.30 -0.09
C SER A 13 2.20 0.35 1.05
N ASN A 14 1.12 -0.42 0.89
CA ASN A 14 0.60 -1.31 1.91
C ASN A 14 0.26 -2.67 1.27
N PRO A 15 1.24 -3.59 1.15
CA PRO A 15 0.97 -4.92 0.60
C PRO A 15 -0.04 -5.73 1.42
N ASP A 16 -0.26 -5.34 2.67
CA ASP A 16 -1.22 -5.89 3.64
C ASP A 16 -2.47 -4.99 3.86
N LEU A 17 -2.81 -4.14 2.87
CA LEU A 17 -3.91 -3.16 2.95
C LEU A 17 -5.25 -3.74 3.47
N PRO A 18 -5.71 -4.94 3.04
CA PRO A 18 -6.97 -5.49 3.56
C PRO A 18 -6.93 -5.70 5.08
N LYS A 19 -5.79 -6.15 5.63
CA LYS A 19 -5.65 -6.37 7.06
C LYS A 19 -5.61 -5.05 7.84
N ARG A 20 -4.97 -4.02 7.27
CA ARG A 20 -4.97 -2.66 7.85
C ARG A 20 -6.38 -2.09 7.95
N PHE A 21 -7.20 -2.26 6.91
CA PHE A 21 -8.60 -1.83 6.95
C PHE A 21 -9.43 -2.61 7.96
N GLU A 22 -9.27 -3.94 8.03
CA GLU A 22 -9.97 -4.78 9.00
C GLU A 22 -9.67 -4.35 10.45
N LEU A 23 -8.41 -4.03 10.75
CA LEU A 23 -7.96 -3.66 12.09
C LEU A 23 -8.04 -2.15 12.38
N ASN A 24 -8.47 -1.34 11.40
CA ASN A 24 -8.35 0.11 11.45
C ASN A 24 -6.92 0.59 11.84
N ALA A 25 -5.91 -0.07 11.28
CA ALA A 25 -4.51 0.20 11.55
C ALA A 25 -3.98 1.39 10.73
N SER A 26 -2.80 1.89 11.12
CA SER A 26 -2.14 2.96 10.38
C SER A 26 -1.80 2.53 8.94
N ILE A 27 -1.79 3.49 8.02
CA ILE A 27 -1.46 3.31 6.61
C ILE A 27 -0.05 3.86 6.35
N ALA A 28 0.80 3.07 5.73
CA ALA A 28 2.09 3.53 5.22
C ALA A 28 1.89 4.48 4.04
N GLN A 29 2.55 5.64 4.10
CA GLN A 29 2.52 6.63 3.02
C GLN A 29 3.31 6.10 1.81
N TRP A 30 2.82 6.39 0.60
CA TRP A 30 3.53 6.07 -0.63
C TRP A 30 4.56 7.14 -0.97
N ASP A 31 5.61 6.74 -1.69
CA ASP A 31 6.59 7.65 -2.27
C ASP A 31 6.44 7.69 -3.80
N GLU A 32 5.82 8.75 -4.32
CA GLU A 32 5.55 8.88 -5.77
C GLU A 32 6.84 8.95 -6.61
N SER A 33 7.96 9.37 -6.02
CA SER A 33 9.25 9.46 -6.72
C SER A 33 9.81 8.08 -7.11
N THR A 34 9.25 7.01 -6.54
CA THR A 34 9.75 5.62 -6.72
C THR A 34 8.90 4.75 -7.64
N PHE A 35 7.68 5.18 -8.02
CA PHE A 35 6.69 4.33 -8.70
C PHE A 35 7.18 3.67 -9.99
N TYR A 36 8.03 4.36 -10.75
CA TYR A 36 8.51 3.89 -12.05
C TYR A 36 10.04 3.88 -12.10
N THR A 37 10.66 3.54 -10.96
CA THR A 37 12.12 3.43 -10.84
C THR A 37 12.52 1.96 -10.75
N PRO A 38 13.66 1.56 -11.32
CA PRO A 38 14.14 0.19 -11.18
C PRO A 38 14.65 -0.09 -9.77
N GLY A 39 14.50 -1.33 -9.31
CA GLY A 39 15.05 -1.80 -8.04
C GLY A 39 13.98 -2.02 -6.96
N LYS A 40 14.46 -2.27 -5.74
CA LYS A 40 13.61 -2.69 -4.60
C LYS A 40 12.81 -1.53 -3.99
N LYS A 41 13.39 -0.33 -4.01
CA LYS A 41 12.91 0.84 -3.27
C LYS A 41 11.55 1.30 -3.77
N GLY A 42 10.56 1.35 -2.88
CA GLY A 42 9.20 1.74 -3.21
C GLY A 42 8.44 0.70 -4.05
N TYR A 43 8.95 -0.54 -4.11
CA TYR A 43 8.33 -1.64 -4.84
C TYR A 43 8.06 -2.84 -3.93
N THR A 44 9.10 -3.40 -3.29
CA THR A 44 8.96 -4.58 -2.42
C THR A 44 9.53 -4.38 -1.01
N ASP A 45 9.78 -3.13 -0.60
CA ASP A 45 10.39 -2.80 0.68
C ASP A 45 9.50 -1.94 1.60
N TYR A 46 8.22 -1.75 1.24
CA TYR A 46 7.25 -1.18 2.16
C TYR A 46 7.04 -2.09 3.38
N PRO A 47 6.88 -1.51 4.59
CA PRO A 47 6.75 -2.28 5.82
C PRO A 47 5.38 -2.96 5.92
N LEU A 48 5.36 -4.15 6.53
CA LEU A 48 4.14 -4.82 6.96
C LEU A 48 3.67 -4.29 8.32
N LEU A 49 2.42 -4.55 8.67
CA LEU A 49 1.94 -4.46 10.04
C LEU A 49 2.81 -5.33 10.94
N THR A 50 3.28 -4.73 12.04
CA THR A 50 3.96 -5.44 13.12
C THR A 50 2.96 -6.04 14.09
#